data_AF-J9C2D2-F1
#
_entry.id   AF-J9C2D2-F1
#
_cell.length_a   1.000
_cell.length_b   1.000
_cell.length_c   1.000
_cell.angle_alpha   90.00
_cell.angle_beta   90.00
_cell.angle_gamma   90.00
#
_symmetry.space_group_name_H-M   'P 1'
#
loop_
_entity.id
_entity.type
_entity.pdbx_description
1 polymer ?
#
loop_
_entity_poly.entity_id
_entity_poly.type
_entity_poly.pdbx_seq_one_letter_code
_entity_poly.pdbx_strand_id
1 'polypeptide(L)'
;PTTVGQVLEVLVKVVVGLVLAAVLMKMGKGKAVGSAGAIFGVVAGSLVALIYMAIYKRRHYVMDTPENPDVPESYGKIFSHFMRIGIPIALGSCVLAFLNLVDSSLCMGRLQDAAGFSLEKAQVLYGVYGKAQTLFNLPAAIITPLTISVVPAIATAIVREENDEATKISEDSMRIAAVLCMPMGVGLAVLSEPIMNTIYPGSH
;
A
#
# COMPACT_ATOMS: atom_id res chain seq x y z
N PRO A 1 -11.22 -8.93 14.08
CA PRO A 1 -11.39 -7.62 13.40
C PRO A 1 -10.25 -7.46 12.38
N THR A 2 -10.59 -7.21 11.12
CA THR A 2 -9.63 -7.12 10.01
C THR A 2 -8.65 -5.96 10.17
N THR A 3 -9.10 -4.81 10.71
CA THR A 3 -8.25 -3.63 10.97
C THR A 3 -7.12 -3.93 11.97
N VAL A 4 -7.39 -4.69 13.04
CA VAL A 4 -6.36 -5.07 14.02
C VAL A 4 -5.33 -6.00 13.38
N GLY A 5 -5.77 -6.92 12.52
CA GLY A 5 -4.88 -7.79 11.76
C GLY A 5 -3.96 -7.01 10.82
N GLN A 6 -4.50 -6.02 10.10
CA GLN A 6 -3.72 -5.15 9.20
C GLN A 6 -2.68 -4.31 9.94
N VAL A 7 -3.07 -3.69 11.07
CA VAL A 7 -2.13 -2.90 11.88
C VAL A 7 -1.01 -3.80 12.42
N LEU A 8 -1.36 -4.98 12.91
CA LEU A 8 -0.40 -5.95 13.43
C LEU A 8 0.55 -6.45 12.33
N GLU A 9 0.05 -6.74 11.14
CA GLU A 9 0.86 -7.13 9.97
C GLU A 9 1.90 -6.06 9.64
N VAL A 10 1.49 -4.79 9.54
CA VAL A 10 2.39 -3.68 9.20
C VAL A 10 3.43 -3.46 10.30
N LEU A 11 3.02 -3.51 11.58
CA LEU A 11 3.93 -3.35 12.71
C LEU A 11 5.00 -4.46 12.73
N VAL A 12 4.58 -5.72 12.63
CA VAL A 12 5.51 -6.87 12.63
C VAL A 12 6.42 -6.82 11.41
N LYS A 13 5.88 -6.50 10.23
CA LYS A 13 6.66 -6.32 8.99
C LYS A 13 7.78 -5.30 9.17
N VAL A 14 7.46 -4.13 9.74
CA VAL A 14 8.45 -3.06 9.95
C VAL A 14 9.46 -3.48 11.00
N VAL A 15 9.04 -3.99 12.16
CA VAL A 15 9.95 -4.37 13.24
C VAL A 15 10.89 -5.50 12.81
N VAL A 16 10.34 -6.61 12.29
CA VAL A 16 11.14 -7.76 11.87
C VAL A 16 12.01 -7.42 10.67
N GLY A 17 11.47 -6.69 9.69
CA GLY A 17 12.20 -6.27 8.50
C GLY A 17 13.39 -5.35 8.83
N LEU A 18 13.20 -4.32 9.67
CA LEU A 18 14.28 -3.41 10.06
C LEU A 18 15.34 -4.11 10.93
N VAL A 19 14.90 -4.92 11.91
CA VAL A 19 15.83 -5.61 12.82
C VAL A 19 16.69 -6.60 12.06
N LEU A 20 16.10 -7.42 11.18
CA LEU A 20 16.86 -8.36 10.36
C LEU A 20 17.81 -7.63 9.41
N ALA A 21 17.34 -6.58 8.71
CA ALA A 21 18.19 -5.79 7.83
C ALA A 21 19.38 -5.17 8.59
N ALA A 22 19.15 -4.61 9.79
CA ALA A 22 20.19 -3.99 10.61
C ALA A 22 21.21 -5.01 11.13
N VAL A 23 20.76 -6.19 11.59
CA VAL A 23 21.65 -7.26 12.06
C VAL A 23 22.47 -7.82 10.91
N LEU A 24 21.86 -8.09 9.76
CA LEU A 24 22.54 -8.64 8.58
C LEU A 24 23.57 -7.65 8.01
N MET A 25 23.26 -6.35 8.03
CA MET A 25 24.20 -5.29 7.66
C MET A 25 25.36 -5.17 8.66
N LYS A 26 25.09 -5.27 9.97
CA LYS A 26 26.14 -5.25 11.02
C LYS A 26 27.06 -6.47 10.97
N MET A 27 26.58 -7.62 10.49
CA MET A 27 27.40 -8.82 10.28
C MET A 27 28.30 -8.75 9.03
N GLY A 28 28.35 -7.60 8.34
CA GLY A 28 29.21 -7.40 7.17
C GLY A 28 28.73 -8.13 5.91
N LYS A 29 27.52 -8.71 5.92
CA LYS A 29 26.91 -9.27 4.72
C LYS A 29 26.46 -8.11 3.85
N GLY A 30 26.96 -8.03 2.62
CA GLY A 30 26.78 -6.90 1.71
C GLY A 30 25.30 -6.49 1.51
N LYS A 31 25.10 -5.29 0.93
CA LYS A 31 23.79 -4.62 0.78
C LYS A 31 22.66 -5.54 0.28
N ALA A 32 22.97 -6.52 -0.58
CA ALA A 32 22.02 -7.52 -1.08
C ALA A 32 21.38 -8.38 0.02
N VAL A 33 22.15 -8.80 1.04
CA VAL A 33 21.65 -9.66 2.11
C VAL A 33 20.84 -8.85 3.13
N GLY A 34 21.20 -7.59 3.35
CA GLY A 34 20.39 -6.66 4.14
C GLY A 34 18.99 -6.46 3.53
N SER A 35 18.91 -6.28 2.22
CA SER A 35 17.63 -6.20 1.48
C SER A 35 16.82 -7.50 1.57
N ALA A 36 17.48 -8.66 1.51
CA ALA A 36 16.80 -9.95 1.69
C ALA A 36 16.18 -10.09 3.09
N GLY A 37 16.87 -9.61 4.13
CA GLY A 37 16.34 -9.55 5.50
C GLY A 37 15.11 -8.64 5.63
N ALA A 38 15.10 -7.50 4.94
CA ALA A 38 13.94 -6.61 4.90
C ALA A 38 12.72 -7.28 4.22
N ILE A 39 12.93 -8.02 3.13
CA ILE A 39 11.88 -8.78 2.45
C ILE A 39 11.35 -9.91 3.33
N PHE A 40 12.22 -10.57 4.10
CA PHE A 40 11.80 -11.63 5.02
C PHE A 40 10.85 -11.12 6.12
N GLY A 41 10.97 -9.84 6.50
CA GLY A 41 10.02 -9.17 7.39
C GLY A 41 8.58 -9.22 6.89
N VAL A 42 8.36 -9.18 5.56
CA VAL A 42 7.01 -9.29 4.97
C VAL A 42 6.42 -10.67 5.23
N VAL A 43 7.19 -11.74 4.98
CA VAL A 43 6.74 -13.12 5.19
C VAL A 43 6.43 -13.39 6.67
N ALA A 44 7.29 -12.92 7.57
CA ALA A 44 7.09 -13.04 9.01
C ALA A 44 5.84 -12.26 9.48
N GLY A 45 5.67 -11.02 8.99
CA GLY A 45 4.50 -10.19 9.30
C GLY A 45 3.18 -10.84 8.89
N SER A 46 3.11 -11.34 7.65
CA SER A 46 1.89 -11.99 7.15
C SER A 46 1.61 -13.31 7.88
N LEU A 47 2.64 -14.07 8.29
CA LEU A 47 2.45 -15.29 9.07
C LEU A 47 1.88 -15.00 10.46
N VAL A 48 2.38 -13.97 11.16
CA VAL A 48 1.85 -13.58 12.48
C VAL A 48 0.41 -13.07 12.37
N ALA A 49 0.09 -12.28 11.34
CA ALA A 49 -1.27 -11.80 11.09
C ALA A 49 -2.24 -12.97 10.80
N LEU A 50 -1.79 -13.97 10.04
CA LEU A 50 -2.56 -15.19 9.77
C LEU A 50 -2.84 -15.98 11.06
N ILE A 51 -1.82 -16.19 11.89
CA ILE A 51 -1.97 -16.89 13.18
C ILE A 51 -2.93 -16.13 14.09
N TYR A 52 -2.79 -14.80 14.20
CA TYR A 52 -3.69 -13.96 14.97
C TYR A 52 -5.14 -14.09 14.49
N MET A 53 -5.38 -14.02 13.18
CA MET A 53 -6.71 -14.18 12.58
C MET A 53 -7.28 -15.59 12.83
N ALA A 54 -6.46 -16.64 12.73
CA ALA A 54 -6.88 -18.01 13.00
C ALA A 54 -7.29 -18.22 14.47
N ILE A 55 -6.52 -17.68 15.42
CA ILE A 55 -6.83 -17.73 16.86
C ILE A 55 -8.07 -16.91 17.16
N TYR A 56 -8.18 -15.69 16.62
CA TYR A 56 -9.32 -14.82 16.80
C TYR A 56 -10.61 -15.48 16.29
N LYS A 57 -10.57 -16.06 15.08
CA LYS A 57 -11.69 -16.82 14.51
C LYS A 57 -12.07 -17.99 15.42
N ARG A 58 -11.11 -18.79 15.88
CA ARG A 58 -11.39 -19.96 16.72
C ARG A 58 -11.95 -19.61 18.11
N ARG A 59 -11.63 -18.43 18.65
CA ARG A 59 -12.16 -17.97 19.95
C ARG A 59 -13.48 -17.21 19.89
N HIS A 60 -13.69 -16.41 18.84
CA HIS A 60 -14.80 -15.45 18.80
C HIS A 60 -15.87 -15.76 17.75
N TYR A 61 -15.63 -16.67 16.80
CA TYR A 61 -16.70 -17.24 16.00
C TYR A 61 -17.25 -18.48 16.71
N VAL A 62 -18.18 -18.25 17.64
CA VAL A 62 -19.20 -19.25 17.94
C VAL A 62 -20.04 -19.34 16.67
N MET A 63 -20.34 -20.55 16.18
CA MET A 63 -21.30 -20.72 15.09
C MET A 63 -22.68 -20.33 15.63
N ASP A 64 -22.99 -19.04 15.66
CA ASP A 64 -24.36 -18.58 15.80
C ASP A 64 -25.06 -18.99 14.51
N THR A 65 -25.81 -20.09 14.57
CA THR A 65 -26.83 -20.42 13.56
C THR A 65 -27.78 -19.23 13.47
N PRO A 66 -27.80 -18.47 12.37
CA PRO A 66 -28.71 -17.34 12.23
C PRO A 66 -30.16 -17.86 12.28
N GLU A 67 -31.04 -17.21 13.04
CA GLU A 67 -32.48 -17.53 13.12
C GLU A 67 -33.19 -17.52 11.75
N ASN A 68 -32.61 -16.83 10.77
CA ASN A 68 -32.98 -16.92 9.36
C ASN A 68 -31.82 -17.51 8.55
N PRO A 69 -31.89 -18.77 8.11
CA PRO A 69 -30.90 -19.32 7.18
C PRO A 69 -31.04 -18.56 5.87
N ASP A 70 -30.11 -17.63 5.63
CA ASP A 70 -29.92 -17.01 4.32
C ASP A 70 -29.65 -18.15 3.35
N VAL A 71 -30.59 -18.42 2.43
CA VAL A 71 -30.49 -19.58 1.54
C VAL A 71 -29.25 -19.34 0.68
N PRO A 72 -28.20 -20.18 0.77
CA PRO A 72 -26.95 -19.90 0.09
C PRO A 72 -27.23 -19.71 -1.40
N GLU A 73 -26.87 -18.55 -1.93
CA GLU A 73 -26.92 -18.35 -3.38
C GLU A 73 -26.12 -19.47 -4.05
N SER A 74 -26.61 -19.95 -5.20
CA SER A 74 -25.91 -21.01 -5.94
C SER A 74 -24.44 -20.65 -6.12
N TYR A 75 -23.53 -21.59 -5.84
CA TYR A 75 -22.08 -21.42 -5.98
C TYR A 75 -21.67 -20.76 -7.31
N GLY A 76 -22.41 -21.03 -8.39
CA GLY A 76 -22.20 -20.40 -9.69
C GLY A 76 -22.53 -18.90 -9.74
N LYS A 77 -23.58 -18.45 -9.04
CA LYS A 77 -23.92 -17.02 -8.92
C LYS A 77 -22.88 -16.28 -8.10
N ILE A 78 -22.46 -16.85 -6.97
CA ILE A 78 -21.41 -16.28 -6.12
C ILE A 78 -20.10 -16.18 -6.91
N PHE A 79 -19.69 -17.25 -7.59
CA PHE A 79 -18.48 -17.24 -8.42
C PHE A 79 -18.55 -16.20 -9.55
N SER A 80 -19.69 -16.09 -10.25
CA SER A 80 -19.91 -15.09 -11.28
C SER A 80 -19.85 -13.66 -10.73
N HIS A 81 -20.44 -13.42 -9.55
CA HIS A 81 -20.40 -12.13 -8.87
C HIS A 81 -18.96 -11.76 -8.47
N PHE A 82 -18.21 -12.71 -7.91
CA PHE A 82 -16.79 -12.54 -7.60
C PHE A 82 -15.95 -12.28 -8.85
N MET A 83 -16.19 -12.98 -9.97
CA MET A 83 -15.49 -12.71 -11.23
C MET A 83 -15.83 -11.31 -11.78
N ARG A 84 -17.10 -10.88 -11.70
CA ARG A 84 -17.54 -9.58 -12.22
C ARG A 84 -16.94 -8.40 -11.46
N ILE A 85 -16.69 -8.55 -10.16
CA ILE A 85 -16.02 -7.54 -9.33
C ILE A 85 -14.50 -7.70 -9.40
N GLY A 86 -14.02 -8.94 -9.33
CA GLY A 86 -12.60 -9.27 -9.25
C GLY A 86 -11.83 -9.03 -10.55
N ILE A 87 -12.41 -9.32 -11.72
CA ILE A 87 -11.74 -9.12 -13.02
C ILE A 87 -11.40 -7.64 -13.24
N PRO A 88 -12.32 -6.66 -13.09
CA PRO A 88 -11.99 -5.25 -13.21
C PRO A 88 -10.88 -4.80 -12.25
N ILE A 89 -10.92 -5.25 -11.00
CA ILE A 89 -9.91 -4.91 -9.98
C ILE A 89 -8.54 -5.50 -10.35
N ALA A 90 -8.52 -6.76 -10.77
CA ALA A 90 -7.30 -7.45 -11.19
C ALA A 90 -6.70 -6.81 -12.45
N LEU A 91 -7.53 -6.50 -13.45
CA LEU A 91 -7.09 -5.80 -14.67
C LEU A 91 -6.53 -4.41 -14.35
N GLY A 92 -7.18 -3.65 -13.47
CA GLY A 92 -6.66 -2.35 -13.01
C GLY A 92 -5.29 -2.50 -12.34
N SER A 93 -5.12 -3.53 -11.51
CA SER A 93 -3.83 -3.84 -10.87
C SER A 93 -2.76 -4.26 -11.88
N CYS A 94 -3.11 -5.03 -12.91
CA CYS A 94 -2.22 -5.41 -13.99
C CYS A 94 -1.76 -4.19 -14.81
N VAL A 95 -2.65 -3.25 -15.10
CA VAL A 95 -2.29 -2.00 -15.80
C VAL A 95 -1.28 -1.20 -14.96
N LEU A 96 -1.51 -1.07 -13.66
CA LEU A 96 -0.56 -0.39 -12.76
C LEU A 96 0.80 -1.09 -12.72
N ALA A 97 0.81 -2.43 -12.63
CA ALA A 97 2.05 -3.21 -12.66
C ALA A 97 2.80 -3.03 -13.99
N PHE A 98 2.07 -3.00 -15.10
CA PHE A 98 2.63 -2.77 -16.42
C PHE A 98 3.23 -1.35 -16.55
N LEU A 99 2.52 -0.32 -16.07
CA LEU A 99 3.03 1.05 -16.04
C LEU A 99 4.33 1.16 -15.24
N ASN A 100 4.41 0.52 -14.06
CA ASN A 100 5.64 0.51 -13.26
C ASN A 100 6.80 -0.19 -13.98
N LEU A 101 6.51 -1.28 -14.71
CA LEU A 101 7.53 -1.99 -15.49
C LEU A 101 8.06 -1.12 -16.64
N VAL A 102 7.17 -0.45 -17.36
CA VAL A 102 7.53 0.47 -18.44
C VAL A 102 8.32 1.65 -17.90
N ASP A 103 7.89 2.26 -16.78
CA ASP A 103 8.57 3.39 -16.16
C ASP A 103 9.99 3.01 -15.71
N SER A 104 10.15 1.85 -15.06
CA SER A 104 11.46 1.34 -14.66
C SER A 104 12.37 1.10 -15.87
N SER A 105 11.84 0.49 -16.93
CA SER A 105 12.58 0.23 -18.17
C SER A 105 12.99 1.52 -18.88
N LEU A 106 12.08 2.50 -18.97
CA LEU A 106 12.35 3.79 -19.58
C LEU A 106 13.36 4.59 -18.77
N CYS A 107 13.20 4.71 -17.45
CA CYS A 107 14.16 5.39 -16.59
C CYS A 107 15.55 4.78 -16.70
N MET A 108 15.66 3.45 -16.63
CA MET A 108 16.94 2.75 -16.68
C MET A 108 17.59 2.83 -18.08
N GLY A 109 16.79 2.78 -19.14
CA GLY A 109 17.23 2.97 -20.52
C GLY A 109 17.65 4.41 -20.81
N ARG A 110 16.94 5.43 -20.31
CA ARG A 110 17.35 6.84 -20.44
C ARG A 110 18.65 7.14 -19.69
N LEU A 111 18.85 6.57 -18.49
CA LEU A 111 20.09 6.75 -17.73
C LEU A 111 21.30 6.13 -18.43
N GLN A 112 21.13 4.97 -19.07
CA GLN A 112 22.22 4.28 -19.77
C GLN A 112 22.46 4.84 -21.18
N ASP A 113 21.40 4.98 -21.99
CA ASP A 113 21.54 5.32 -23.41
C ASP A 113 21.66 6.83 -23.66
N ALA A 114 20.89 7.65 -22.94
CA ALA A 114 20.86 9.10 -23.19
C ALA A 114 21.84 9.87 -22.30
N ALA A 115 22.05 9.43 -21.05
CA ALA A 115 23.00 10.05 -20.13
C ALA A 115 24.38 9.35 -20.09
N GLY A 116 24.52 8.19 -20.74
CA GLY A 116 25.80 7.48 -20.88
C GLY A 116 26.38 6.92 -19.58
N PHE A 117 25.56 6.73 -18.54
CA PHE A 117 26.04 6.22 -17.26
C PHE A 117 26.31 4.72 -17.32
N SER A 118 27.34 4.27 -16.58
CA SER A 118 27.57 2.84 -16.35
C SER A 118 26.40 2.22 -15.58
N LEU A 119 26.17 0.92 -15.80
CA LEU A 119 25.06 0.18 -15.18
C LEU A 119 25.04 0.30 -13.65
N GLU A 120 26.22 0.34 -13.02
CA GLU A 120 26.37 0.51 -11.57
C GLU A 120 25.94 1.92 -11.10
N LYS A 121 26.32 2.99 -11.82
CA LYS A 121 25.87 4.36 -11.51
C LYS A 121 24.37 4.53 -11.75
N ALA A 122 23.83 3.91 -12.79
CA ALA A 122 22.40 3.95 -13.09
C ALA A 122 21.58 3.27 -11.98
N GLN A 123 22.04 2.13 -11.46
CA GLN A 123 21.41 1.45 -10.33
C GLN A 123 21.43 2.27 -9.04
N VAL A 124 22.52 2.99 -8.76
CA VAL A 124 22.61 3.89 -7.60
C VAL A 124 21.60 5.03 -7.74
N LEU A 125 21.55 5.70 -8.89
CA LEU A 125 20.62 6.80 -9.15
C LEU A 125 19.15 6.33 -9.09
N TYR A 126 18.86 5.16 -9.65
CA TYR A 126 17.53 4.56 -9.55
C TYR A 126 17.17 4.19 -8.10
N GLY A 127 18.15 3.79 -7.29
CA GLY A 127 17.99 3.61 -5.85
C GLY A 127 17.67 4.91 -5.11
N VAL A 128 18.26 6.04 -5.52
CA VAL A 128 17.92 7.38 -4.99
C VAL A 128 16.51 7.80 -5.44
N TYR A 129 16.14 7.51 -6.68
CA TYR A 129 14.77 7.72 -7.17
C TYR A 129 13.73 6.93 -6.36
N GLY A 130 14.00 5.66 -6.04
CA GLY A 130 13.10 4.86 -5.18
C GLY A 130 12.92 5.44 -3.76
N LYS A 131 13.94 6.11 -3.22
CA LYS A 131 13.83 6.85 -1.96
C LYS A 131 12.91 8.07 -2.10
N ALA A 132 13.09 8.86 -3.15
CA ALA A 132 12.21 10.00 -3.45
C ALA A 132 10.75 9.55 -3.64
N GLN A 133 10.54 8.40 -4.29
CA GLN A 133 9.22 7.81 -4.51
C GLN A 133 8.50 7.47 -3.18
N THR A 134 9.26 7.16 -2.12
CA THR A 134 8.69 6.92 -0.78
C THR A 134 8.03 8.19 -0.22
N LEU A 135 8.70 9.35 -0.36
CA LEU A 135 8.14 10.64 0.04
C LEU A 135 6.98 11.07 -0.86
N PHE A 136 7.09 10.80 -2.16
CA PHE A 136 6.01 11.06 -3.11
C PHE A 136 4.73 10.29 -2.79
N ASN A 137 4.84 9.08 -2.21
CA ASN A 137 3.70 8.28 -1.79
C ASN A 137 3.07 8.72 -0.46
N LEU A 138 3.66 9.69 0.25
CA LEU A 138 3.17 10.14 1.56
C LEU A 138 1.75 10.73 1.49
N PRO A 139 1.38 11.60 0.53
CA PRO A 139 0.00 12.06 0.39
C PRO A 139 -0.99 10.91 0.12
N ALA A 140 -0.60 9.95 -0.73
CA ALA A 140 -1.42 8.79 -1.06
C ALA A 140 -1.67 7.87 0.16
N ALA A 141 -0.70 7.79 1.08
CA ALA A 141 -0.85 7.04 2.32
C ALA A 141 -1.97 7.58 3.23
N ILE A 142 -2.31 8.87 3.11
CA ILE A 142 -3.44 9.49 3.83
C ILE A 142 -4.76 9.33 3.06
N ILE A 143 -4.72 9.41 1.73
CA ILE A 143 -5.93 9.23 0.89
C ILE A 143 -6.46 7.80 0.97
N THR A 144 -5.57 6.80 0.95
CA THR A 144 -5.97 5.38 0.93
C THR A 144 -6.94 4.99 2.08
N PRO A 145 -6.62 5.27 3.36
CA PRO A 145 -7.55 4.96 4.46
C PRO A 145 -8.83 5.80 4.43
N LEU A 146 -8.76 7.06 3.96
CA LEU A 146 -9.94 7.89 3.74
C LEU A 146 -10.89 7.21 2.74
N THR A 147 -10.39 6.78 1.58
CA THR A 147 -11.19 6.07 0.56
C THR A 147 -11.82 4.79 1.11
N ILE A 148 -11.07 4.00 1.89
CA ILE A 148 -11.58 2.76 2.50
C ILE A 148 -12.76 3.05 3.45
N SER A 149 -12.74 4.18 4.16
CA SER A 149 -13.82 4.58 5.05
C SER A 149 -15.01 5.23 4.32
N VAL A 150 -14.76 5.96 3.25
CA VAL A 150 -15.75 6.79 2.55
C VAL A 150 -16.61 5.98 1.60
N VAL A 151 -16.03 5.01 0.87
CA VAL A 151 -16.78 4.19 -0.09
C VAL A 151 -17.96 3.45 0.57
N PRO A 152 -17.79 2.77 1.72
CA PRO A 152 -18.92 2.13 2.42
C PRO A 152 -19.93 3.14 2.99
N ALA A 153 -19.47 4.31 3.46
CA ALA A 153 -20.34 5.36 3.99
C ALA A 153 -21.27 5.91 2.91
N ILE A 154 -20.73 6.21 1.72
CA ILE A 154 -21.50 6.63 0.55
C ILE A 154 -22.47 5.52 0.12
N ALA A 155 -21.99 4.27 0.04
CA ALA A 155 -22.85 3.13 -0.33
C ALA A 155 -24.04 2.97 0.64
N THR A 156 -23.82 3.18 1.94
CA THR A 156 -24.86 3.09 2.96
C THR A 156 -25.90 4.20 2.80
N ALA A 157 -25.47 5.45 2.57
CA ALA A 157 -26.37 6.58 2.35
C ALA A 157 -27.21 6.41 1.07
N ILE A 158 -26.62 5.89 -0.01
CA ILE A 158 -27.34 5.58 -1.27
C ILE A 158 -28.41 4.52 -1.04
N VAL A 159 -28.11 3.45 -0.29
CA VAL A 159 -29.08 2.39 0.02
C VAL A 159 -30.23 2.89 0.90
N ARG A 160 -30.00 3.91 1.72
CA ARG A 160 -31.03 4.57 2.53
C ARG A 160 -31.84 5.63 1.77
N GLU A 161 -31.54 5.84 0.48
CA GLU A 161 -32.12 6.89 -0.36
C GLU A 161 -31.80 8.32 0.14
N GLU A 162 -30.79 8.48 1.01
CA GLU A 162 -30.31 9.73 1.59
C GLU A 162 -29.28 10.41 0.66
N ASN A 163 -29.71 10.80 -0.55
CA ASN A 163 -28.82 11.32 -1.60
C ASN A 163 -28.05 12.59 -1.17
N ASP A 164 -28.68 13.46 -0.37
CA ASP A 164 -28.02 14.68 0.15
C ASP A 164 -26.87 14.34 1.11
N GLU A 165 -27.03 13.28 1.91
CA GLU A 165 -25.99 12.79 2.81
C GLU A 165 -24.85 12.14 2.02
N ALA A 166 -25.16 11.35 0.99
CA ALA A 166 -24.16 10.78 0.10
C ALA A 166 -23.30 11.86 -0.59
N THR A 167 -23.94 12.92 -1.09
CA THR A 167 -23.26 14.08 -1.68
C THR A 167 -22.39 14.81 -0.66
N LYS A 168 -22.90 15.08 0.55
CA LYS A 168 -22.11 15.70 1.63
C LYS A 168 -20.89 14.89 1.99
N ILE A 169 -21.04 13.58 2.20
CA ILE A 169 -19.91 12.70 2.52
C ILE A 169 -18.86 12.74 1.41
N SER A 170 -19.29 12.76 0.14
CA SER A 170 -18.37 12.86 -1.00
C SER A 170 -17.63 14.21 -1.04
N GLU A 171 -18.35 15.32 -0.88
CA GLU A 171 -17.78 16.68 -0.86
C GLU A 171 -16.81 16.89 0.31
N ASP A 172 -17.20 16.48 1.51
CA ASP A 172 -16.37 16.59 2.71
C ASP A 172 -15.09 15.76 2.55
N SER A 173 -15.20 14.55 2.00
CA SER A 173 -14.05 13.69 1.74
C SER A 173 -13.09 14.31 0.74
N MET A 174 -13.61 14.88 -0.36
CA MET A 174 -12.80 15.55 -1.37
C MET A 174 -12.16 16.82 -0.81
N ARG A 175 -12.87 17.59 0.02
CA ARG A 175 -12.34 18.78 0.69
C ARG A 175 -11.24 18.43 1.68
N ILE A 176 -11.41 17.38 2.49
CA ILE A 176 -10.38 16.89 3.41
C ILE A 176 -9.14 16.44 2.63
N ALA A 177 -9.33 15.65 1.56
CA ALA A 177 -8.22 15.21 0.71
C ALA A 177 -7.49 16.41 0.09
N ALA A 178 -8.22 17.40 -0.43
CA ALA A 178 -7.65 18.61 -1.02
C ALA A 178 -6.86 19.45 -0.01
N VAL A 179 -7.44 19.69 1.17
CA VAL A 179 -6.82 20.50 2.25
C VAL A 179 -5.57 19.83 2.81
N LEU A 180 -5.48 18.49 2.79
CA LEU A 180 -4.28 17.78 3.22
C LEU A 180 -3.25 17.65 2.10
N CYS A 181 -3.67 17.21 0.90
CA CYS A 181 -2.75 16.85 -0.17
C CYS A 181 -2.17 18.06 -0.91
N MET A 182 -2.91 19.16 -1.07
CA MET A 182 -2.35 20.37 -1.70
C MET A 182 -1.15 20.94 -0.94
N PRO A 183 -1.22 21.24 0.38
CA PRO A 183 -0.06 21.76 1.09
C PRO A 183 1.06 20.73 1.21
N MET A 184 0.76 19.44 1.32
CA MET A 184 1.80 18.40 1.28
C MET A 184 2.52 18.38 -0.08
N GLY A 185 1.79 18.45 -1.19
CA GLY A 185 2.37 18.47 -2.52
C GLY A 185 3.23 19.72 -2.76
N VAL A 186 2.72 20.91 -2.38
CA VAL A 186 3.47 22.17 -2.46
C VAL A 186 4.70 22.12 -1.55
N GLY A 187 4.56 21.63 -0.32
CA GLY A 187 5.67 21.48 0.61
C GLY A 187 6.76 20.56 0.08
N LEU A 188 6.39 19.39 -0.45
CA LEU A 188 7.34 18.45 -1.06
C LEU A 188 7.99 19.02 -2.32
N ALA A 189 7.27 19.81 -3.12
CA ALA A 189 7.83 20.43 -4.32
C ALA A 189 8.85 21.53 -3.95
N VAL A 190 8.46 22.47 -3.09
CA VAL A 190 9.29 23.64 -2.71
C VAL A 190 10.46 23.25 -1.82
N LEU A 191 10.27 22.28 -0.92
CA LEU A 191 11.28 21.83 0.05
C LEU A 191 11.91 20.48 -0.33
N SER A 192 11.81 20.07 -1.59
CA SER A 192 12.34 18.77 -2.06
C SER A 192 13.81 18.56 -1.69
N GLU A 193 14.67 19.53 -1.98
CA GLU A 193 16.11 19.50 -1.69
C GLU A 193 16.43 19.43 -0.17
N PRO A 194 15.93 20.32 0.69
CA PRO A 194 16.20 20.24 2.13
C PRO A 194 15.60 18.98 2.79
N ILE A 195 14.43 18.51 2.34
CA ILE A 195 13.80 17.29 2.89
C ILE A 195 14.67 16.06 2.55
N MET A 196 15.10 15.93 1.29
CA MET A 196 15.93 14.80 0.88
C MET A 196 17.28 14.79 1.58
N ASN A 197 17.93 15.96 1.73
CA ASN A 197 19.21 16.06 2.43
C ASN A 197 19.10 15.77 3.94
N THR A 198 17.95 16.06 4.56
CA THR A 198 17.71 15.79 5.99
C THR A 198 17.40 14.32 6.24
N ILE A 199 16.57 13.68 5.41
CA ILE A 199 16.14 12.29 5.59
C ILE A 199 17.18 11.30 5.05
N TYR A 200 17.88 11.66 3.98
CA TYR A 200 18.91 10.85 3.35
C TYR A 200 20.24 11.64 3.22
N PRO A 201 20.92 11.92 4.34
CA PRO A 201 22.21 12.61 4.29
C PRO A 201 23.23 11.79 3.48
N GLY A 202 23.82 12.41 2.45
CA GLY A 202 24.89 11.82 1.63
C GLY A 202 24.44 10.96 0.44
N SER A 203 23.20 11.10 -0.05
CA SER A 203 22.71 10.34 -1.22
C SER A 203 22.92 11.01 -2.58
N HIS A 204 24.10 11.60 -2.80
CA HIS A 204 24.53 12.12 -4.11
C HIS A 204 25.42 11.11 -4.86
#